data_AF-A0A7V4UWP3-F1
#
_entry.id   AF-A0A7V4UWP3-F1
#
_cell.length_a   1.000
_cell.length_b   1.000
_cell.length_c   1.000
_cell.angle_alpha   90.00
_cell.angle_beta   90.00
_cell.angle_gamma   90.00
#
_symmetry.space_group_name_H-M   'P 1'
#
loop_
_entity.id
_entity.type
_entity.pdbx_description
1 polymer ?
#
loop_
_entity_poly.entity_id
_entity_poly.type
_entity_poly.pdbx_seq_one_letter_code
_entity_poly.pdbx_strand_id
1 'polypeptide(L)'
;MNSLKTAFLLSLLTILMVTMGGAIGGKSGMMFAFLMAFGMNFFSYWYSDKIVLKMYGAQEIGEHENPAFYGMVRRLAAQADGLIEGYRPGVMERLGLGPDELLKDNPKLVYGRVTG
;
A
#
# COMPACT_ATOMS: atom_id res chain seq x y z
N MET A 1 -22.36 -4.39 -3.38
CA MET A 1 -22.86 -5.63 -2.72
C MET A 1 -21.84 -6.32 -1.83
N ASN A 2 -20.53 -6.06 -1.93
CA ASN A 2 -19.52 -6.73 -1.08
C ASN A 2 -19.34 -6.09 0.30
N SER A 3 -19.59 -4.79 0.46
CA SER A 3 -19.46 -4.10 1.75
C SER A 3 -20.40 -4.64 2.83
N LEU A 4 -21.61 -5.11 2.46
CA LEU A 4 -22.56 -5.71 3.40
C LEU A 4 -22.06 -7.05 3.94
N LYS A 5 -21.50 -7.90 3.06
CA LYS A 5 -20.90 -9.19 3.47
C LYS A 5 -19.68 -8.97 4.36
N THR A 6 -18.82 -8.00 4.01
CA THR A 6 -17.66 -7.63 4.83
C THR A 6 -18.09 -7.08 6.18
N ALA A 7 -19.05 -6.16 6.23
CA ALA A 7 -19.55 -5.61 7.50
C ALA A 7 -20.16 -6.69 8.40
N PHE A 8 -20.93 -7.62 7.82
CA PHE A 8 -21.48 -8.76 8.54
C PHE A 8 -20.38 -9.67 9.10
N LEU A 9 -19.40 -10.04 8.29
CA LEU A 9 -18.29 -10.90 8.70
C LEU A 9 -17.45 -10.27 9.81
N LEU A 10 -17.11 -8.99 9.68
CA LEU A 10 -16.33 -8.25 10.69
C LEU A 10 -17.10 -8.09 12.01
N SER A 11 -18.41 -7.83 11.94
CA SER A 11 -19.26 -7.74 13.14
C SER A 11 -19.34 -9.10 13.84
N LEU A 12 -19.53 -10.18 13.08
CA LEU A 12 -19.57 -11.55 13.62
C LEU A 12 -18.25 -11.94 14.27
N LEU A 13 -17.12 -11.66 13.60
CA LEU A 13 -15.78 -11.96 14.11
C LEU A 13 -15.47 -11.15 15.38
N THR A 14 -15.91 -9.89 15.45
CA THR A 14 -15.74 -9.04 16.64
C THR A 14 -16.52 -9.61 17.82
N ILE A 15 -17.78 -10.02 17.61
CA ILE A 15 -18.59 -10.68 18.65
C ILE A 15 -17.89 -11.94 19.15
N LEU A 16 -17.40 -12.78 18.23
CA LEU A 16 -16.69 -14.02 18.57
C LEU A 16 -15.40 -13.76 19.37
N MET A 17 -14.62 -12.75 19.00
CA MET A 17 -13.40 -12.38 19.74
C MET A 17 -13.71 -11.89 21.16
N VAL A 18 -14.75 -11.07 21.32
CA VAL A 18 -15.15 -10.55 22.63
C VAL A 18 -15.69 -11.67 23.52
N THR A 19 -16.53 -12.56 23.01
CA THR A 19 -17.04 -13.71 23.79
C THR A 19 -15.91 -14.66 24.21
N MET A 20 -14.93 -14.87 23.33
CA MET A 20 -13.74 -15.68 23.66
C MET A 20 -12.87 -15.02 24.74
N GLY A 21 -12.68 -13.70 24.68
CA GLY A 21 -12.04 -12.94 25.77
C GLY A 21 -12.81 -13.06 27.10
N GLY A 22 -14.14 -13.13 27.03
CA GLY A 22 -15.00 -13.40 28.18
C GLY A 22 -14.84 -14.79 28.79
N ALA A 23 -14.66 -15.82 27.96
CA ALA A 23 -14.41 -17.18 28.45
C ALA A 23 -13.07 -17.31 29.19
N ILE A 24 -12.05 -16.51 28.80
CA ILE A 24 -10.71 -16.56 29.41
C ILE A 24 -10.62 -15.67 30.66
N GLY A 25 -11.21 -14.48 30.64
CA GLY A 25 -11.00 -13.44 31.66
C GLY A 25 -12.27 -12.79 32.20
N GLY A 26 -13.44 -13.40 31.97
CA GLY A 26 -14.73 -12.85 32.38
C GLY A 26 -15.01 -11.46 31.79
N LYS A 27 -15.70 -10.61 32.54
CA LYS A 27 -16.05 -9.25 32.10
C LYS A 27 -14.83 -8.38 31.77
N SER A 28 -13.74 -8.55 32.52
CA SER A 28 -12.50 -7.81 32.29
C SER A 28 -11.83 -8.26 30.99
N GLY A 29 -11.82 -9.58 30.72
CA GLY A 29 -11.34 -10.13 29.44
C GLY A 29 -12.14 -9.67 28.22
N MET A 30 -13.47 -9.59 28.33
CA MET A 30 -14.32 -9.02 27.26
C MET A 30 -13.97 -7.55 26.96
N MET A 31 -13.82 -6.73 28.02
CA MET A 31 -13.51 -5.31 27.87
C MET A 31 -12.13 -5.10 27.26
N PHE A 32 -11.14 -5.89 27.69
CA PHE A 32 -9.79 -5.86 27.13
C PHE A 32 -9.77 -6.27 25.65
N ALA A 33 -10.41 -7.40 25.30
CA ALA A 33 -10.50 -7.87 23.92
C ALA A 33 -11.18 -6.85 23.00
N PHE A 34 -12.25 -6.19 23.47
CA PHE A 34 -12.93 -5.15 22.73
C PHE A 34 -12.03 -3.93 22.48
N LEU A 35 -11.35 -3.42 23.52
CA LEU A 35 -10.43 -2.28 23.39
C LEU A 35 -9.26 -2.59 22.45
N MET A 36 -8.68 -3.79 22.56
CA MET A 36 -7.62 -4.24 21.66
C MET A 36 -8.12 -4.32 20.22
N ALA A 37 -9.27 -4.95 19.97
CA ALA A 37 -9.84 -5.09 18.63
C ALA A 37 -10.13 -3.72 17.99
N PHE A 38 -10.68 -2.78 18.77
CA PHE A 38 -10.90 -1.41 18.32
C PHE A 38 -9.57 -0.71 17.99
N GLY A 39 -8.58 -0.80 18.88
CA GLY A 39 -7.25 -0.24 18.68
C GLY A 39 -6.55 -0.80 17.44
N MET A 40 -6.64 -2.11 17.22
CA MET A 40 -6.11 -2.77 16.02
C MET A 40 -6.79 -2.31 14.74
N ASN A 41 -8.12 -2.16 14.73
CA ASN A 41 -8.85 -1.66 13.57
C ASN A 41 -8.44 -0.23 13.22
N PHE A 42 -8.34 0.64 14.23
CA PHE A 42 -7.91 2.02 14.04
C PHE A 42 -6.47 2.10 13.53
N PHE A 43 -5.55 1.35 14.13
CA PHE A 43 -4.15 1.31 13.71
C PHE A 43 -4.00 0.76 12.29
N SER A 44 -4.73 -0.32 11.98
CA SER A 44 -4.72 -0.92 10.65
C SER A 44 -5.27 0.02 9.57
N TYR A 45 -6.24 0.88 9.88
CA TYR A 45 -6.74 1.83 8.89
C TYR A 45 -5.65 2.81 8.45
N TRP A 46 -4.79 3.29 9.36
CA TRP A 46 -3.76 4.28 9.06
C TRP A 46 -2.40 3.70 8.63
N TYR A 47 -2.07 2.47 9.05
CA TYR A 47 -0.75 1.86 8.84
C TYR A 47 -0.80 0.53 8.06
N SER A 48 -1.94 0.16 7.48
CA SER A 48 -2.11 -1.11 6.74
C SER A 48 -1.09 -1.28 5.62
N ASP A 49 -0.76 -0.21 4.90
CA ASP A 49 0.25 -0.21 3.85
C ASP A 49 1.59 -0.78 4.32
N LYS A 50 2.12 -0.25 5.44
CA LYS A 50 3.40 -0.69 6.00
C LYS A 50 3.34 -2.11 6.57
N ILE A 51 2.21 -2.49 7.17
CA ILE A 51 2.01 -3.84 7.72
C ILE A 51 2.03 -4.85 6.57
N VAL A 52 1.25 -4.59 5.52
CA VAL A 52 1.14 -5.47 4.35
C VAL A 52 2.50 -5.61 3.67
N LEU A 53 3.24 -4.52 3.45
CA LEU A 53 4.57 -4.58 2.85
C LEU A 53 5.55 -5.42 3.68
N LYS A 54 5.54 -5.29 5.01
CA LYS A 54 6.37 -6.12 5.91
C LYS A 54 5.96 -7.59 5.88
N MET A 55 4.66 -7.90 5.83
CA MET A 55 4.16 -9.28 5.77
C MET A 55 4.61 -10.01 4.49
N TYR A 56 4.62 -9.30 3.36
CA TYR A 56 5.13 -9.84 2.09
C TYR A 56 6.65 -9.84 1.99
N GLY A 57 7.37 -9.30 3.00
CA GLY A 57 8.82 -9.14 2.92
C GLY A 57 9.24 -8.26 1.75
N ALA A 58 8.42 -7.27 1.37
CA ALA A 58 8.66 -6.43 0.21
C ALA A 58 9.98 -5.67 0.37
N GLN A 59 10.86 -5.79 -0.62
CA GLN A 59 12.12 -5.06 -0.73
C GLN A 59 12.02 -4.05 -1.87
N GLU A 60 12.59 -2.86 -1.66
CA GLU A 60 12.74 -1.87 -2.72
C GLU A 60 13.80 -2.39 -3.69
N ILE A 61 13.44 -2.56 -4.97
CA ILE A 61 14.35 -3.07 -6.00
C ILE A 61 15.05 -1.88 -6.64
N GLY A 62 16.36 -1.77 -6.49
CA GLY A 62 17.18 -0.79 -7.21
C GLY A 62 17.43 -1.17 -8.67
N GLU A 63 17.84 -0.19 -9.48
CA GLU A 63 18.18 -0.41 -10.90
C GLU A 63 19.27 -1.49 -11.08
N HIS A 64 20.28 -1.48 -10.22
CA HIS A 64 21.38 -2.45 -10.25
C HIS A 64 20.96 -3.87 -9.87
N GLU A 65 19.87 -4.03 -9.12
CA GLU A 65 19.39 -5.34 -8.65
C GLU A 65 18.51 -6.02 -9.70
N ASN A 66 17.77 -5.24 -10.50
CA ASN A 66 16.97 -5.78 -11.60
C ASN A 66 16.96 -4.86 -12.83
N PRO A 67 18.03 -4.87 -13.64
CA PRO A 67 18.17 -3.98 -14.79
C PRO A 67 17.11 -4.27 -15.88
N ALA A 68 16.60 -5.50 -15.95
CA ALA A 68 15.57 -5.86 -16.92
C ALA A 68 14.24 -5.15 -16.66
N PHE A 69 13.87 -4.97 -15.39
CA PHE A 69 12.65 -4.28 -14.99
C PHE A 69 12.71 -2.79 -15.36
N TYR A 70 13.80 -2.12 -14.96
CA TYR A 70 14.01 -0.71 -15.29
C TYR A 70 14.14 -0.47 -16.79
N GLY A 71 14.85 -1.34 -17.52
CA GLY A 71 14.96 -1.27 -18.97
C GLY A 71 13.62 -1.46 -19.69
N MET A 72 12.73 -2.32 -19.16
CA MET A 72 11.38 -2.47 -19.69
C MET A 72 10.57 -1.18 -19.54
N VAL A 73 10.60 -0.56 -18.36
CA VAL A 73 9.89 0.70 -18.10
C VAL A 73 10.44 1.83 -18.98
N ARG A 74 11.77 1.98 -19.09
CA ARG A 74 12.38 2.98 -19.98
C ARG A 74 11.98 2.77 -21.43
N ARG A 75 11.98 1.52 -21.92
CA ARG A 75 11.54 1.21 -23.29
C ARG A 75 10.07 1.58 -23.53
N LEU A 76 9.20 1.30 -22.56
CA LEU A 76 7.79 1.70 -22.64
C LEU A 76 7.64 3.22 -22.65
N ALA A 77 8.36 3.93 -21.77
CA ALA A 77 8.35 5.39 -21.72
C ALA A 77 8.89 6.04 -23.01
N ALA A 78 9.91 5.43 -23.63
CA ALA A 78 10.47 5.90 -24.89
C ALA A 78 9.49 5.82 -26.06
N GLN A 79 8.48 4.95 -25.98
CA GLN A 79 7.43 4.79 -27.00
C GLN A 79 6.09 5.41 -26.61
N ALA A 80 5.96 5.89 -25.38
CA ALA A 80 4.72 6.48 -24.87
C ALA A 80 4.58 7.94 -25.28
N ASP A 81 3.34 8.38 -25.49
CA ASP A 81 3.01 9.80 -25.68
C ASP A 81 2.89 10.55 -24.34
N GLY A 82 2.54 9.83 -23.27
CA GLY A 82 2.45 10.42 -21.94
C GLY A 82 2.65 9.43 -20.81
N LEU A 83 3.16 9.94 -19.69
CA LEU A 83 3.36 9.22 -18.44
C LEU A 83 2.73 10.03 -17.30
N ILE A 84 1.85 9.40 -16.53
CA ILE A 84 1.21 10.03 -15.36
C ILE A 84 1.61 9.27 -14.10
N GLU A 85 2.06 9.99 -13.08
CA GLU A 85 2.43 9.40 -11.79
C GLU A 85 1.85 10.20 -10.62
N GLY A 86 1.55 9.48 -9.53
CA GLY A 86 1.03 10.03 -8.29
C GLY A 86 1.92 9.70 -7.09
N TYR A 87 3.22 9.49 -7.33
CA TYR A 87 4.15 9.24 -6.25
C TYR A 87 4.48 10.54 -5.51
N ARG A 88 5.03 10.41 -4.30
CA ARG A 88 5.58 11.58 -3.60
C ARG A 88 6.73 12.17 -4.44
N PRO A 89 6.91 13.50 -4.43
CA PRO A 89 8.04 14.14 -5.11
C PRO A 89 9.38 13.50 -4.71
N GLY A 90 10.25 13.21 -5.68
CA GLY A 90 11.56 12.58 -5.46
C GLY A 90 11.57 11.06 -5.63
N VAL A 91 10.43 10.37 -5.63
CA VAL A 91 10.39 8.90 -5.79
C VAL A 91 10.82 8.48 -7.20
N MET A 92 10.24 9.09 -8.24
CA MET A 92 10.57 8.74 -9.63
C MET A 92 12.01 9.09 -9.98
N GLU A 93 12.54 10.17 -9.40
CA GLU A 93 13.94 10.58 -9.51
C GLU A 93 14.87 9.55 -8.87
N ARG A 94 14.53 9.05 -7.67
CA ARG A 94 15.29 7.96 -7.01
C ARG A 94 15.28 6.67 -7.81
N LEU A 95 14.24 6.43 -8.60
CA LEU A 95 14.12 5.29 -9.51
C LEU A 95 14.79 5.55 -10.87
N GLY A 96 15.42 6.70 -11.12
CA GLY A 96 16.00 7.02 -12.44
C GLY A 96 14.96 7.14 -13.56
N LEU A 97 13.68 7.27 -13.20
CA LEU A 97 12.53 7.42 -14.11
C LEU A 97 11.91 8.81 -13.99
N GLY A 98 12.65 9.78 -13.47
CA GLY A 98 12.24 11.17 -13.38
C GLY A 98 12.08 11.83 -14.75
N PRO A 99 11.43 13.01 -14.80
CA PRO A 99 11.18 13.72 -16.05
C PRO A 99 12.48 14.05 -16.79
N ASP A 100 13.53 14.48 -16.09
CA ASP A 100 14.81 14.85 -16.71
C ASP A 100 15.49 13.67 -17.43
N GLU A 101 15.36 12.46 -16.90
CA GLU A 101 15.93 11.26 -17.52
C GLU A 101 15.06 10.79 -18.71
N LEU A 102 13.73 10.72 -18.52
CA LEU A 102 12.84 10.24 -19.57
C LEU A 102 12.68 11.20 -20.74
N LEU A 103 12.76 12.52 -20.50
CA LEU A 103 12.68 13.53 -21.57
C LEU A 103 13.96 13.60 -22.41
N LYS A 104 15.12 13.19 -21.86
CA LYS A 104 16.33 12.98 -22.68
C LYS A 104 16.13 11.85 -23.67
N ASP A 105 15.49 10.76 -23.23
CA ASP A 105 15.24 9.58 -24.05
C ASP A 105 14.10 9.80 -25.06
N ASN A 106 13.03 10.49 -24.65
CA ASN A 106 11.89 10.83 -25.50
C ASN A 106 11.42 12.29 -25.26
N PRO A 107 11.95 13.26 -26.03
CA PRO A 107 11.60 14.67 -25.88
C PRO A 107 10.13 15.02 -26.19
N LYS A 108 9.36 14.10 -26.78
CA LYS A 108 7.93 14.30 -27.10
C LYS A 108 7.00 13.81 -26.01
N LEU A 109 7.53 13.13 -24.99
CA LEU A 109 6.75 12.57 -23.89
C LEU A 109 6.09 13.66 -23.05
N VAL A 110 4.78 13.55 -22.81
CA VAL A 110 4.06 14.41 -21.86
C VAL A 110 4.13 13.78 -20.47
N TYR A 111 4.93 14.38 -19.57
CA TYR A 111 5.07 13.90 -18.19
C TYR A 111 4.12 14.65 -17.25
N GLY A 112 3.17 13.93 -16.63
CA GLY A 112 2.21 14.44 -15.66
C GLY A 112 2.48 13.94 -14.25
N ARG A 113 2.74 14.86 -13.31
CA ARG A 113 2.87 14.54 -11.88
C ARG A 113 1.63 15.02 -11.14
N VAL A 114 0.89 14.09 -10.54
CA VAL A 114 -0.31 14.38 -9.73
C VAL A 114 0.09 14.34 -8.25
N THR A 115 0.35 15.50 -7.66
CA THR A 115 0.57 15.62 -6.22
C THR A 115 -0.75 15.92 -5.51
N GLY A 116 -1.03 15.19 -4.43
CA GLY A 116 -2.14 15.44 -3.51
C GLY A 116 -1.67 15.80 -2.11
#